data_AF-A0A7Y5G7R7-F1
#
_entry.id   AF-A0A7Y5G7R7-F1
#
_cell.length_a   1.000
_cell.length_b   1.000
_cell.length_c   1.000
_cell.angle_alpha   90.00
_cell.angle_beta   90.00
_cell.angle_gamma   90.00
#
_symmetry.space_group_name_H-M   'P 1'
#
loop_
_entity.id
_entity.type
_entity.pdbx_description
1 polymer ?
#
loop_
_entity_poly.entity_id
_entity_poly.type
_entity_poly.pdbx_seq_one_letter_code
_entity_poly.pdbx_strand_id
1 'polypeptide(L)'
;MATTNAIESLKKTAQDYSKINMEKLIRANLGDESLQHTIEPLIKEIQVKLDFAINFAQWVPEGIVNAIRGLFDSLRQQLETHAGRSNPDYVSNRQPFIDNIKNTNEQLLQHWHYFVSAAVEKKGILADEGVKKAYEAAVKTMQEEATKSLTQLKEDSSKVLEEARHLAQQIENRARLTAAKISVRDAQQQFSDAEIEFNKQIKLWSWLSGISLVLFLLIAIYFMQIPLPEQWNWHVIYYTAIRITIISAVGAIGAFCLRILRANLHMRQHNLHRKRLANSMSSFIESATTPEQRDIILEHLVDAIAHFGTSGLLTKEDDTVINPKLTIDNLVRTLSQPSGKS
;
A
#
# COMPACT_ATOMS: atom_id res chain seq x y z
N MET A 1 23.70 50.93 -40.89
CA MET A 1 22.41 50.68 -41.57
C MET A 1 22.64 49.71 -42.72
N ALA A 2 21.65 48.91 -43.07
CA ALA A 2 21.78 47.90 -44.13
C ALA A 2 21.67 48.54 -45.52
N THR A 3 22.44 48.03 -46.48
CA THR A 3 22.35 48.44 -47.88
C THR A 3 21.04 47.99 -48.51
N THR A 4 20.58 48.67 -49.57
CA THR A 4 19.40 48.27 -50.34
C THR A 4 19.51 46.82 -50.83
N ASN A 5 20.70 46.40 -51.26
CA ASN A 5 20.97 45.04 -51.72
C ASN A 5 20.76 43.99 -50.62
N ALA A 6 21.18 44.28 -49.38
CA ALA A 6 20.97 43.38 -48.24
C ALA A 6 19.49 43.24 -47.88
N ILE A 7 18.73 44.33 -47.93
CA ILE A 7 17.29 44.35 -47.67
C ILE A 7 16.52 43.60 -48.76
N GLU A 8 16.85 43.83 -50.04
CA GLU A 8 16.25 43.12 -51.16
C GLU A 8 16.53 41.62 -51.10
N SER A 9 17.75 41.24 -50.70
CA SER A 9 18.10 39.84 -50.49
C SER A 9 17.27 39.20 -49.38
N LEU A 10 17.08 39.89 -48.24
CA LEU A 10 16.23 39.40 -47.15
C LEU A 10 14.75 39.28 -47.57
N LYS A 11 14.24 40.25 -48.35
CA LYS A 11 12.89 40.18 -48.93
C LYS A 11 12.73 38.98 -49.86
N LYS A 12 13.75 38.69 -50.67
CA LYS A 12 13.76 37.51 -51.53
C LYS A 12 13.72 36.23 -50.70
N THR A 13 14.55 36.12 -49.65
CA THR A 13 14.51 34.99 -48.71
C THR A 13 13.12 34.82 -48.10
N ALA A 14 12.44 35.90 -47.72
CA ALA A 14 11.08 35.85 -47.19
C ALA A 14 10.04 35.37 -48.21
N GLN A 15 10.14 35.87 -49.43
CA GLN A 15 9.28 35.39 -50.52
C GLN A 15 9.50 33.90 -50.77
N ASP A 16 10.75 33.43 -50.77
CA ASP A 16 11.05 32.02 -50.99
C ASP A 16 10.63 31.16 -49.79
N TYR A 17 10.73 31.66 -48.56
CA TYR A 17 10.20 31.02 -47.36
C TYR A 17 8.68 30.84 -47.42
N SER A 18 7.94 31.83 -47.92
CA SER A 18 6.48 31.74 -48.06
C SER A 18 6.01 30.71 -49.10
N LYS A 19 6.88 30.29 -50.02
CA LYS A 19 6.58 29.29 -51.07
C LYS A 19 6.77 27.85 -50.59
N ILE A 20 7.25 27.63 -49.36
CA ILE A 20 7.44 26.30 -48.80
C ILE A 20 6.08 25.59 -48.77
N ASN A 21 6.04 24.36 -49.29
CA ASN A 21 4.83 23.55 -49.28
C ASN A 21 4.57 23.00 -47.87
N MET A 22 3.81 23.77 -47.08
CA MET A 22 3.48 23.45 -45.68
C MET A 22 2.67 22.16 -45.56
N GLU A 23 1.84 21.83 -46.55
CA GLU A 23 1.06 20.59 -46.55
C GLU A 23 1.98 19.36 -46.60
N LYS A 24 2.97 19.36 -47.50
CA LYS A 24 3.98 18.30 -47.61
C LYS A 24 4.93 18.24 -46.41
N LEU A 25 5.14 19.38 -45.75
CA LEU A 25 5.99 19.48 -44.57
C LEU A 25 5.30 18.94 -43.32
N ILE A 26 4.04 19.29 -43.08
CA ILE A 26 3.30 18.96 -41.86
C ILE A 26 2.83 17.50 -41.87
N ARG A 27 2.38 17.01 -43.04
CA ARG A 27 1.85 15.65 -43.26
C ARG A 27 0.83 15.24 -42.19
N ALA A 28 -0.28 15.99 -42.13
CA ALA A 28 -1.36 15.75 -41.18
C ALA A 28 -1.94 14.32 -41.26
N ASN A 29 -1.76 13.64 -42.39
CA ASN A 29 -2.17 12.24 -42.60
C ASN A 29 -1.33 11.20 -41.84
N LEU A 30 -0.21 11.59 -41.20
CA LEU A 30 0.65 10.68 -40.42
C LEU A 30 0.27 10.56 -38.94
N GLY A 31 -0.81 11.21 -38.49
CA GLY A 31 -1.28 11.13 -37.10
C GLY A 31 -0.26 11.68 -36.10
N ASP A 32 0.11 10.89 -35.09
CA ASP A 32 1.05 11.29 -34.02
C ASP A 32 2.47 11.59 -34.55
N GLU A 33 2.84 11.02 -35.69
CA GLU A 33 4.12 11.27 -36.34
C GLU A 33 4.14 12.56 -37.18
N SER A 34 2.99 13.23 -37.31
CA SER A 34 2.91 14.53 -37.99
C SER A 34 3.68 15.61 -37.22
N LEU A 35 3.99 16.70 -37.93
CA LEU A 35 4.62 17.90 -37.36
C LEU A 35 3.60 18.99 -37.00
N GLN A 36 2.30 18.69 -37.09
CA GLN A 36 1.21 19.66 -36.97
C GLN A 36 1.21 20.35 -35.60
N HIS A 37 1.29 19.59 -34.52
CA HIS A 37 1.21 20.16 -33.18
C HIS A 37 2.56 20.63 -32.63
N THR A 38 3.67 20.15 -33.20
CA THR A 38 5.01 20.40 -32.67
C THR A 38 5.76 21.53 -33.36
N ILE A 39 5.69 21.62 -34.69
CA ILE A 39 6.51 22.54 -35.48
C ILE A 39 5.70 23.62 -36.21
N GLU A 40 4.45 23.35 -36.59
CA GLU A 40 3.62 24.35 -37.26
C GLU A 40 3.51 25.69 -36.49
N PRO A 41 3.28 25.71 -35.16
CA PRO A 41 3.23 26.97 -34.41
C PRO A 41 4.56 27.73 -34.47
N LEU A 42 5.68 27.00 -34.39
CA LEU A 42 7.02 27.57 -34.42
C LEU A 42 7.35 28.17 -35.79
N ILE A 43 6.97 27.51 -36.88
CA ILE A 43 7.17 28.05 -38.25
C ILE A 43 6.37 29.35 -38.44
N LYS A 44 5.13 29.41 -37.94
CA LYS A 44 4.32 30.63 -37.99
C LYS A 44 4.96 31.77 -37.21
N GLU A 45 5.47 31.50 -36.01
CA GLU A 45 6.19 32.50 -35.22
C GLU A 45 7.44 33.03 -35.97
N ILE A 46 8.22 32.12 -36.54
CA ILE A 46 9.42 32.45 -37.33
C ILE A 46 9.05 33.30 -38.55
N GLN A 47 7.93 33.02 -39.22
CA GLN A 47 7.47 33.80 -40.36
C GLN A 47 7.09 35.23 -39.94
N VAL A 48 6.41 35.40 -38.80
CA VAL A 48 6.12 36.74 -38.24
C VAL A 48 7.42 37.50 -37.93
N LYS A 49 8.44 36.81 -37.40
CA LYS A 49 9.77 37.40 -37.18
C LYS A 49 10.44 37.80 -38.50
N LEU A 50 10.31 37.00 -39.55
CA LEU A 50 10.87 37.34 -40.87
C LEU A 50 10.21 38.60 -41.44
N ASP A 51 8.88 38.69 -41.39
CA ASP A 51 8.13 39.87 -41.84
C ASP A 51 8.51 41.12 -41.03
N PHE A 52 8.66 40.96 -39.72
CA PHE A 52 9.14 42.03 -38.85
C PHE A 52 10.57 42.46 -39.22
N ALA A 53 11.48 41.51 -39.47
CA ALA A 53 12.85 41.81 -39.84
C ALA A 53 12.92 42.63 -41.13
N ILE A 54 12.09 42.32 -42.14
CA ILE A 54 12.01 43.09 -43.39
C ILE A 54 11.66 44.56 -43.14
N ASN A 55 10.70 44.82 -42.26
CA ASN A 55 10.22 46.18 -41.98
C ASN A 55 11.28 47.05 -41.30
N PHE A 56 12.15 46.45 -40.49
CA PHE A 56 13.15 47.18 -39.70
C PHE A 56 14.59 47.03 -40.19
N ALA A 57 14.86 46.17 -41.18
CA ALA A 57 16.22 45.88 -41.68
C ALA A 57 17.04 47.12 -42.05
N GLN A 58 16.41 48.16 -42.61
CA GLN A 58 17.09 49.41 -42.99
C GLN A 58 17.76 50.12 -41.79
N TRP A 59 17.25 49.92 -40.57
CA TRP A 59 17.76 50.54 -39.34
C TRP A 59 18.80 49.67 -38.62
N VAL A 60 18.99 48.43 -39.07
CA VAL A 60 19.88 47.45 -38.44
C VAL A 60 21.25 47.44 -39.17
N PRO A 61 22.37 47.13 -38.49
CA PRO A 61 23.65 46.95 -39.17
C PRO A 61 23.62 45.83 -40.21
N GLU A 62 24.23 46.06 -41.36
CA GLU A 62 24.22 45.12 -42.49
C GLU A 62 24.72 43.72 -42.12
N GLY A 63 25.77 43.62 -41.31
CA GLY A 63 26.30 42.34 -40.85
C GLY A 63 25.26 41.50 -40.11
N ILE A 64 24.39 42.13 -39.31
CA ILE A 64 23.32 41.45 -38.58
C ILE A 64 22.18 41.06 -39.53
N VAL A 65 21.81 41.93 -40.47
CA VAL A 65 20.81 41.61 -41.50
C VAL A 65 21.24 40.41 -42.33
N ASN A 66 22.52 40.37 -42.75
CA ASN A 66 23.07 39.25 -43.51
C ASN A 66 23.17 37.96 -42.67
N ALA A 67 23.49 38.05 -41.38
CA ALA A 67 23.50 36.90 -40.48
C ALA A 67 22.09 36.29 -40.33
N ILE A 68 21.08 37.13 -40.04
CA ILE A 68 19.69 36.70 -39.95
C ILE A 68 19.19 36.13 -41.28
N ARG A 69 19.51 36.77 -42.41
CA ARG A 69 19.18 36.23 -43.74
C ARG A 69 19.75 34.83 -43.92
N GLY A 70 21.03 34.62 -43.57
CA GLY A 70 21.67 33.31 -43.65
C GLY A 70 20.98 32.24 -42.80
N LEU A 71 20.51 32.59 -41.60
CA LEU A 71 19.73 31.69 -40.75
C LEU A 71 18.37 31.34 -41.37
N PHE A 72 17.65 32.32 -41.92
CA PHE A 72 16.38 32.08 -42.63
C PHE A 72 16.56 31.27 -43.91
N ASP A 73 17.64 31.50 -44.67
CA ASP A 73 17.97 30.71 -45.87
C ASP A 73 18.29 29.26 -45.51
N SER A 74 19.09 29.04 -44.45
CA SER A 74 19.38 27.70 -43.92
C SER A 74 18.09 27.00 -43.48
N LEU A 75 17.25 27.71 -42.73
CA LEU A 75 15.97 27.19 -42.27
C LEU A 75 15.07 26.78 -43.46
N ARG A 76 14.93 27.67 -44.47
CA ARG A 76 14.19 27.38 -45.71
C ARG A 76 14.67 26.09 -46.36
N GLN A 77 15.98 25.93 -46.55
CA GLN A 77 16.56 24.73 -47.16
C GLN A 77 16.27 23.46 -46.36
N GLN A 78 16.32 23.54 -45.02
CA GLN A 78 15.99 22.41 -44.15
C GLN A 78 14.51 22.04 -44.26
N LEU A 79 13.62 23.03 -44.27
CA LEU A 79 12.18 22.83 -44.45
C LEU A 79 11.87 22.18 -45.81
N GLU A 80 12.44 22.69 -46.90
CA GLU A 80 12.26 22.13 -48.24
C GLU A 80 12.80 20.69 -48.34
N THR A 81 13.99 20.44 -47.79
CA THR A 81 14.61 19.12 -47.79
C THR A 81 13.74 18.13 -47.02
N HIS A 82 13.24 18.51 -45.85
CA HIS A 82 12.40 17.64 -45.02
C HIS A 82 11.05 17.36 -45.69
N ALA A 83 10.42 18.38 -46.28
CA ALA A 83 9.17 18.25 -47.03
C ALA A 83 9.29 17.29 -48.23
N GLY A 84 10.48 17.23 -48.85
CA GLY A 84 10.77 16.36 -49.99
C GLY A 84 11.08 14.89 -49.68
N ARG A 85 11.18 14.47 -48.40
CA ARG A 85 11.56 13.10 -48.02
C ARG A 85 10.47 12.07 -48.29
N SER A 86 10.85 10.79 -48.45
CA SER A 86 9.87 9.69 -48.43
C SER A 86 9.20 9.56 -47.05
N ASN A 87 8.08 8.83 -46.92
CA ASN A 87 7.43 8.65 -45.60
C ASN A 87 8.34 7.96 -44.56
N PRO A 88 9.04 6.85 -44.89
CA PRO A 88 9.98 6.24 -43.95
C PRO A 88 11.12 7.18 -43.52
N ASP A 89 11.69 7.94 -44.45
CA ASP A 89 12.78 8.87 -44.16
C ASP A 89 12.32 10.09 -43.38
N TYR A 90 11.08 10.54 -43.61
CA TYR A 90 10.46 11.65 -42.89
C TYR A 90 10.36 11.33 -41.39
N VAL A 91 9.75 10.18 -41.06
CA VAL A 91 9.56 9.75 -39.66
C VAL A 91 10.91 9.51 -38.99
N SER A 92 11.83 8.80 -39.66
CA SER A 92 13.15 8.47 -39.10
C SER A 92 14.00 9.71 -38.80
N ASN A 93 13.80 10.81 -39.52
CA ASN A 93 14.54 12.05 -39.35
C ASN A 93 13.72 13.16 -38.67
N ARG A 94 12.55 12.83 -38.10
CA ARG A 94 11.65 13.80 -37.48
C ARG A 94 12.29 14.50 -36.29
N GLN A 95 12.83 13.75 -35.34
CA GLN A 95 13.41 14.31 -34.13
C GLN A 95 14.67 15.17 -34.40
N PRO A 96 15.66 14.71 -35.18
CA PRO A 96 16.81 15.55 -35.56
C PRO A 96 16.40 16.83 -36.30
N PHE A 97 15.35 16.76 -37.12
CA PHE A 97 14.81 17.95 -37.79
C PHE A 97 14.22 18.93 -36.77
N ILE A 98 13.36 18.47 -35.86
CA ILE A 98 12.76 19.31 -34.79
C ILE A 98 13.85 20.04 -34.00
N ASP A 99 14.89 19.32 -33.60
CA ASP A 99 15.98 19.89 -32.79
C ASP A 99 16.79 20.92 -33.59
N ASN A 100 17.03 20.69 -34.87
CA ASN A 100 17.69 21.66 -35.76
C ASN A 100 16.87 22.94 -35.95
N ILE A 101 15.53 22.84 -36.09
CA ILE A 101 14.65 24.01 -36.19
C ILE A 101 14.70 24.82 -34.88
N LYS A 102 14.64 24.15 -33.72
CA LYS A 102 14.73 24.81 -32.41
C LYS A 102 16.07 25.53 -32.23
N ASN A 103 17.17 24.85 -32.54
CA ASN A 103 18.52 25.44 -32.46
C ASN A 103 18.67 26.66 -33.40
N THR A 104 18.12 26.58 -34.61
CA THR A 104 18.14 27.72 -35.55
C THR A 104 17.30 28.89 -35.02
N ASN A 105 16.16 28.62 -34.39
CA ASN A 105 15.33 29.64 -33.75
C ASN A 105 16.07 30.30 -32.57
N GLU A 106 16.79 29.54 -31.76
CA GLU A 106 17.63 30.10 -30.68
C GLU A 106 18.74 31.02 -31.23
N GLN A 107 19.38 30.63 -32.33
CA GLN A 107 20.37 31.48 -33.02
C GLN A 107 19.73 32.76 -33.59
N LEU A 108 18.50 32.68 -34.13
CA LEU A 108 17.74 33.85 -34.56
C LEU A 108 17.50 34.80 -33.37
N LEU A 109 17.13 34.27 -32.20
CA LEU A 109 16.90 35.07 -30.99
C LEU A 109 18.14 35.83 -30.52
N GLN A 110 19.34 35.28 -30.70
CA GLN A 110 20.59 35.96 -30.35
C GLN A 110 20.78 37.27 -31.11
N HIS A 111 20.33 37.35 -32.36
CA HIS A 111 20.40 38.56 -33.19
C HIS A 111 19.12 39.41 -33.14
N TRP A 112 18.05 38.87 -32.55
CA TRP A 112 16.72 39.47 -32.61
C TRP A 112 16.61 40.83 -31.91
N HIS A 113 17.37 41.01 -30.81
CA HIS A 113 17.35 42.24 -30.03
C HIS A 113 17.70 43.49 -30.86
N TYR A 114 18.58 43.40 -31.86
CA TYR A 114 18.90 44.53 -32.74
C TYR A 114 17.69 45.02 -33.54
N PHE A 115 16.83 44.11 -34.00
CA PHE A 115 15.61 44.46 -34.73
C PHE A 115 14.56 45.06 -33.79
N VAL A 116 14.44 44.54 -32.57
CA VAL A 116 13.54 45.09 -31.56
C VAL A 116 13.97 46.50 -31.16
N SER A 117 15.27 46.72 -30.88
CA SER A 117 15.81 48.04 -30.59
C SER A 117 15.55 49.03 -31.73
N ALA A 118 15.81 48.63 -32.97
CA ALA A 118 15.51 49.44 -34.14
C ALA A 118 14.02 49.79 -34.26
N ALA A 119 13.13 48.84 -33.95
CA ALA A 119 11.69 49.08 -33.97
C ALA A 119 11.23 50.02 -32.85
N VAL A 120 11.78 49.87 -31.65
CA VAL A 120 11.50 50.72 -30.48
C VAL A 120 11.94 52.15 -30.75
N GLU A 121 13.15 52.33 -31.28
CA GLU A 121 13.70 53.63 -31.64
C GLU A 121 12.90 54.27 -32.78
N LYS A 122 12.58 53.51 -33.84
CA LYS A 122 11.82 54.03 -34.99
C LYS A 122 10.38 54.39 -34.65
N LYS A 123 9.73 53.61 -33.80
CA LYS A 123 8.36 53.90 -33.33
C LYS A 123 8.32 54.99 -32.25
N GLY A 124 9.47 55.48 -31.79
CA GLY A 124 9.52 56.52 -30.77
C GLY A 124 8.92 56.10 -29.44
N ILE A 125 8.86 54.78 -29.16
CA ILE A 125 8.20 54.23 -27.95
C ILE A 125 8.82 54.78 -26.66
N LEU A 126 10.11 55.13 -26.70
CA LEU A 126 10.83 55.74 -25.57
C LEU A 126 10.62 57.26 -25.45
N ALA A 127 10.15 57.93 -26.51
CA ALA A 127 9.90 59.37 -26.55
C ALA A 127 8.41 59.73 -26.40
N ASP A 128 7.50 58.75 -26.58
CA ASP A 128 6.07 58.94 -26.48
C ASP A 128 5.58 58.76 -25.04
N GLU A 129 5.29 59.87 -24.36
CA GLU A 129 4.75 59.89 -22.99
C GLU A 129 3.44 59.08 -22.84
N GLY A 130 2.66 58.93 -23.92
CA GLY A 130 1.43 58.14 -23.92
C GLY A 130 1.69 56.65 -23.80
N VAL A 131 2.73 56.14 -24.48
CA VAL A 131 3.10 54.72 -24.43
C VAL A 131 3.74 54.36 -23.09
N LYS A 132 4.54 55.26 -22.50
CA LYS A 132 5.08 55.08 -21.15
C LYS A 132 3.97 54.99 -20.11
N LYS A 133 2.98 55.91 -20.16
CA LYS A 133 1.82 55.86 -19.26
C LYS A 133 0.95 54.62 -19.47
N ALA A 134 0.73 54.20 -20.72
CA ALA A 134 -0.02 52.99 -21.02
C ALA A 134 0.71 51.72 -20.53
N TYR A 135 2.04 51.68 -20.64
CA TYR A 135 2.86 50.58 -20.13
C TYR A 135 2.88 50.54 -18.60
N GLU A 136 3.08 51.67 -17.93
CA GLU A 136 3.00 51.77 -16.46
C GLU A 136 1.61 51.36 -15.94
N ALA A 137 0.54 51.79 -16.63
CA ALA A 137 -0.82 51.36 -16.32
C ALA A 137 -0.98 49.84 -16.48
N ALA A 138 -0.53 49.27 -17.59
CA ALA A 138 -0.61 47.83 -17.87
C ALA A 138 0.20 46.99 -16.87
N VAL A 139 1.40 47.43 -16.51
CA VAL A 139 2.24 46.77 -15.50
C VAL A 139 1.55 46.81 -14.13
N LYS A 140 0.90 47.93 -13.79
CA LYS A 140 0.16 48.06 -12.54
C LYS A 140 -1.08 47.13 -12.51
N THR A 141 -1.87 47.07 -13.58
CA THR A 141 -3.00 46.12 -13.66
C THR A 141 -2.51 44.67 -13.61
N MET A 142 -1.42 44.34 -14.30
CA MET A 142 -0.82 43.01 -14.21
C MET A 142 -0.35 42.68 -12.80
N GLN A 143 0.27 43.62 -12.08
CA GLN A 143 0.65 43.41 -10.68
C GLN A 143 -0.58 43.21 -9.80
N GLU A 144 -1.61 44.03 -9.94
CA GLU A 144 -2.85 43.92 -9.17
C GLU A 144 -3.55 42.57 -9.42
N GLU A 145 -3.67 42.16 -10.69
CA GLU A 145 -4.23 40.86 -11.06
C GLU A 145 -3.37 39.69 -10.57
N ALA A 146 -2.04 39.75 -10.73
CA ALA A 146 -1.14 38.72 -10.23
C ALA A 146 -1.23 38.57 -8.70
N THR A 147 -1.32 39.69 -7.98
CA THR A 147 -1.47 39.69 -6.52
C THR A 147 -2.81 39.08 -6.12
N LYS A 148 -3.89 39.44 -6.82
CA LYS A 148 -5.24 38.89 -6.60
C LYS A 148 -5.29 37.39 -6.88
N SER A 149 -4.72 36.94 -8.01
CA SER A 149 -4.61 35.53 -8.36
C SER A 149 -3.77 34.75 -7.35
N LEU A 150 -2.66 35.33 -6.84
CA LEU A 150 -1.85 34.71 -5.78
C LEU A 150 -2.63 34.58 -4.47
N THR A 151 -3.37 35.61 -4.06
CA THR A 151 -4.20 35.53 -2.85
C THR A 151 -5.31 34.48 -2.98
N GLN A 152 -5.97 34.43 -4.13
CA GLN A 152 -7.04 33.48 -4.38
C GLN A 152 -6.49 32.04 -4.48
N LEU A 153 -5.35 31.85 -5.15
CA LEU A 153 -4.66 30.58 -5.21
C LEU A 153 -4.23 30.10 -3.81
N LYS A 154 -3.76 31.01 -2.94
CA LYS A 154 -3.39 30.68 -1.56
C LYS A 154 -4.61 30.24 -0.74
N GLU A 155 -5.74 30.93 -0.90
CA GLU A 155 -6.99 30.58 -0.23
C GLU A 155 -7.54 29.24 -0.72
N ASP A 156 -7.61 29.03 -2.03
CA ASP A 156 -8.07 27.78 -2.63
C ASP A 156 -7.15 26.61 -2.26
N SER A 157 -5.82 26.82 -2.28
CA SER A 157 -4.86 25.80 -1.84
C SER A 157 -5.04 25.45 -0.37
N SER A 158 -5.35 26.43 0.49
CA SER A 158 -5.59 26.18 1.91
C SER A 158 -6.86 25.34 2.14
N LYS A 159 -7.94 25.63 1.41
CA LYS A 159 -9.18 24.84 1.45
C LYS A 159 -8.96 23.42 0.94
N VAL A 160 -8.27 23.26 -0.20
CA VAL A 160 -7.93 21.95 -0.75
C VAL A 160 -7.05 21.15 0.21
N LEU A 161 -6.07 21.78 0.87
CA LEU A 161 -5.24 21.14 1.90
C LEU A 161 -6.05 20.70 3.11
N GLU A 162 -7.01 21.51 3.55
CA GLU A 162 -7.89 21.20 4.67
C GLU A 162 -8.85 20.05 4.34
N GLU A 163 -9.46 20.08 3.16
CA GLU A 163 -10.29 18.99 2.63
C GLU A 163 -9.48 17.70 2.46
N ALA A 164 -8.27 17.78 1.91
CA ALA A 164 -7.38 16.63 1.75
C ALA A 164 -6.97 16.03 3.10
N ARG A 165 -6.68 16.87 4.11
CA ARG A 165 -6.38 16.40 5.48
C ARG A 165 -7.59 15.70 6.10
N HIS A 166 -8.77 16.29 5.97
CA HIS A 166 -10.00 15.69 6.49
C HIS A 166 -10.32 14.36 5.79
N LEU A 167 -10.15 14.29 4.46
CA LEU A 167 -10.34 13.07 3.68
C LEU A 167 -9.31 11.99 4.07
N ALA A 168 -8.06 12.36 4.27
CA ALA A 168 -7.01 11.45 4.74
C ALA A 168 -7.33 10.88 6.12
N GLN A 169 -7.77 11.72 7.07
CA GLN A 169 -8.23 11.27 8.39
C GLN A 169 -9.41 10.30 8.30
N GLN A 170 -10.37 10.57 7.41
CA GLN A 170 -11.50 9.65 7.18
C GLN A 170 -11.05 8.31 6.59
N ILE A 171 -10.11 8.32 5.64
CA ILE A 171 -9.56 7.10 5.04
C ILE A 171 -8.80 6.29 6.10
N GLU A 172 -7.95 6.92 6.89
CA GLU A 172 -7.23 6.26 7.98
C GLU A 172 -8.19 5.61 8.99
N ASN A 173 -9.22 6.35 9.42
CA ASN A 173 -10.23 5.84 10.34
C ASN A 173 -11.00 4.66 9.76
N ARG A 174 -11.37 4.71 8.48
CA ARG A 174 -12.04 3.59 7.79
C ARG A 174 -11.13 2.38 7.63
N ALA A 175 -9.87 2.59 7.27
CA ALA A 175 -8.88 1.52 7.15
C ALA A 175 -8.65 0.81 8.49
N ARG A 176 -8.48 1.56 9.59
CA ARG A 176 -8.36 1.00 10.94
C ARG A 176 -9.62 0.21 11.35
N LEU A 177 -10.81 0.76 11.12
CA LEU A 177 -12.08 0.06 11.40
C LEU A 177 -12.22 -1.23 10.59
N THR A 178 -11.79 -1.21 9.33
CA THR A 178 -11.86 -2.37 8.43
C THR A 178 -10.87 -3.44 8.85
N ALA A 179 -9.63 -3.06 9.17
CA ALA A 179 -8.61 -3.96 9.69
C ALA A 179 -9.06 -4.60 11.02
N ALA A 180 -9.63 -3.81 11.93
CA ALA A 180 -10.19 -4.33 13.18
C ALA A 180 -11.34 -5.31 12.94
N LYS A 181 -12.30 -4.99 12.05
CA LYS A 181 -13.43 -5.87 11.73
C LYS A 181 -13.00 -7.18 11.06
N ILE A 182 -12.09 -7.12 10.09
CA ILE A 182 -11.59 -8.31 9.40
C ILE A 182 -10.78 -9.17 10.37
N SER A 183 -9.86 -8.59 11.14
CA SER A 183 -9.06 -9.31 12.12
C SER A 183 -9.91 -9.97 13.20
N VAL A 184 -10.96 -9.30 13.67
CA VAL A 184 -11.89 -9.87 14.67
C VAL A 184 -12.67 -11.03 14.07
N ARG A 185 -13.17 -10.90 12.82
CA ARG A 185 -13.91 -11.98 12.15
C ARG A 185 -13.05 -13.22 11.95
N ASP A 186 -11.80 -13.05 11.52
CA ASP A 186 -10.89 -14.16 11.28
C ASP A 186 -10.52 -14.86 12.60
N ALA A 187 -10.30 -14.09 13.69
CA ALA A 187 -10.10 -14.65 15.02
C ALA A 187 -11.34 -15.42 15.52
N GLN A 188 -12.55 -14.87 15.32
CA GLN A 188 -13.80 -15.57 15.65
C GLN A 188 -13.94 -16.89 14.89
N GLN A 189 -13.57 -16.91 13.61
CA GLN A 189 -13.58 -18.12 12.80
C GLN A 189 -12.58 -19.16 13.33
N GLN A 190 -11.33 -18.76 13.63
CA GLN A 190 -10.33 -19.65 14.22
C GLN A 190 -10.81 -20.27 15.54
N PHE A 191 -11.43 -19.50 16.43
CA PHE A 191 -11.99 -20.03 17.68
C PHE A 191 -13.19 -20.96 17.42
N SER A 192 -13.99 -20.69 16.39
CA SER A 192 -15.10 -21.56 16.02
C SER A 192 -14.60 -22.91 15.46
N ASP A 193 -13.56 -22.88 14.63
CA ASP A 193 -12.96 -24.09 14.06
C ASP A 193 -12.29 -24.93 15.16
N ALA A 194 -11.56 -24.30 16.08
CA ALA A 194 -10.99 -24.95 17.25
C ALA A 194 -12.07 -25.57 18.16
N GLU A 195 -13.24 -24.92 18.31
CA GLU A 195 -14.36 -25.46 19.08
C GLU A 195 -14.88 -26.78 18.48
N ILE A 196 -14.97 -26.87 17.15
CA ILE A 196 -15.38 -28.10 16.46
C ILE A 196 -14.37 -29.21 16.72
N GLU A 197 -13.07 -28.90 16.67
CA GLU A 197 -12.01 -29.88 16.95
C GLU A 197 -12.05 -30.37 18.40
N PHE A 198 -12.13 -29.46 19.38
CA PHE A 198 -12.26 -29.83 20.79
C PHE A 198 -13.50 -30.68 21.04
N ASN A 199 -14.63 -30.38 20.40
CA ASN A 199 -15.84 -31.21 20.54
C ASN A 199 -15.64 -32.62 19.97
N LYS A 200 -14.90 -32.79 18.87
CA LYS A 200 -14.54 -34.12 18.34
C LYS A 200 -13.65 -34.88 19.32
N GLN A 201 -12.61 -34.23 19.84
CA GLN A 201 -11.69 -34.83 20.81
C GLN A 201 -12.41 -35.20 22.11
N ILE A 202 -13.26 -34.32 22.66
CA ILE A 202 -14.06 -34.59 23.86
C ILE A 202 -14.97 -35.80 23.64
N LYS A 203 -15.66 -35.90 22.49
CA LYS A 203 -16.51 -37.06 22.18
C LYS A 203 -15.71 -38.36 22.15
N LEU A 204 -14.56 -38.35 21.47
CA LEU A 204 -13.66 -39.50 21.38
C LEU A 204 -13.17 -39.94 22.76
N TRP A 205 -12.60 -39.02 23.55
CA TRP A 205 -12.06 -39.31 24.87
C TRP A 205 -13.14 -39.64 25.90
N SER A 206 -14.35 -39.07 25.78
CA SER A 206 -15.50 -39.41 26.62
C SER A 206 -15.93 -40.85 26.38
N TRP A 207 -16.05 -41.26 25.12
CA TRP A 207 -16.35 -42.64 24.76
C TRP A 207 -15.27 -43.61 25.23
N LEU A 208 -13.99 -43.27 25.01
CA LEU A 208 -12.86 -44.11 25.42
C LEU A 208 -12.78 -44.25 26.96
N SER A 209 -13.06 -43.17 27.70
CA SER A 209 -13.14 -43.19 29.16
C SER A 209 -14.31 -44.06 29.65
N GLY A 210 -15.47 -43.97 28.99
CA GLY A 210 -16.63 -44.81 29.29
C GLY A 210 -16.35 -46.29 29.08
N ILE A 211 -15.73 -46.66 27.96
CA ILE A 211 -15.32 -48.05 27.69
C ILE A 211 -14.29 -48.53 28.70
N SER A 212 -13.30 -47.71 29.01
CA SER A 212 -12.28 -48.05 30.00
C SER A 212 -12.90 -48.34 31.37
N LEU A 213 -13.91 -47.57 31.78
CA LEU A 213 -14.61 -47.78 33.05
C LEU A 213 -15.41 -49.09 33.03
N VAL A 214 -16.15 -49.37 31.96
CA VAL A 214 -16.92 -50.61 31.80
C VAL A 214 -15.98 -51.82 31.79
N LEU A 215 -14.88 -51.76 31.05
CA LEU A 215 -13.88 -52.83 31.00
C LEU A 215 -13.25 -53.08 32.37
N PHE A 216 -12.93 -52.02 33.11
CA PHE A 216 -12.43 -52.13 34.49
C PHE A 216 -13.41 -52.88 35.39
N LEU A 217 -14.70 -52.51 35.34
CA LEU A 217 -15.75 -53.18 36.12
C LEU A 217 -15.95 -54.65 35.70
N LEU A 218 -15.95 -54.95 34.40
CA LEU A 218 -16.08 -56.31 33.89
C LEU A 218 -14.91 -57.20 34.35
N ILE A 219 -13.68 -56.70 34.30
CA ILE A 219 -12.49 -57.42 34.79
C ILE A 219 -12.57 -57.64 36.30
N ALA A 220 -13.01 -56.64 37.06
CA ALA A 220 -13.20 -56.77 38.51
C ALA A 220 -14.25 -57.83 38.86
N ILE A 221 -15.40 -57.83 38.19
CA ILE A 221 -16.47 -58.83 38.37
C ILE A 221 -15.96 -60.23 37.96
N TYR A 222 -15.27 -60.34 36.83
CA TYR A 222 -14.68 -61.59 36.36
C TYR A 222 -13.71 -62.17 37.40
N PHE A 223 -12.85 -61.35 38.00
CA PHE A 223 -11.95 -61.80 39.06
C PHE A 223 -12.67 -62.14 40.37
N MET A 224 -13.83 -61.55 40.68
CA MET A 224 -14.66 -61.97 41.82
C MET A 224 -15.28 -63.36 41.62
N GLN A 225 -15.60 -63.74 40.38
CA GLN A 225 -16.23 -65.04 40.09
C GLN A 225 -15.27 -66.23 40.11
N ILE A 226 -13.96 -66.00 39.95
CA ILE A 226 -12.96 -67.07 39.98
C ILE A 226 -12.54 -67.34 41.43
N PRO A 227 -12.98 -68.47 42.04
CA PRO A 227 -12.61 -68.80 43.40
C PRO A 227 -11.10 -68.98 43.52
N LEU A 228 -10.54 -68.46 44.61
CA LEU A 228 -9.16 -68.72 44.97
C LEU A 228 -9.07 -70.10 45.62
N PRO A 229 -7.97 -70.85 45.43
CA PRO A 229 -7.81 -72.13 46.10
C PRO A 229 -7.83 -71.94 47.62
N GLU A 230 -8.64 -72.74 48.33
CA GLU A 230 -8.84 -72.61 49.78
C GLU A 230 -7.59 -72.94 50.59
N GLN A 231 -6.70 -73.76 50.04
CA GLN A 231 -5.45 -74.13 50.71
C GLN A 231 -4.37 -73.07 50.47
N TRP A 232 -3.74 -72.64 51.56
CA TRP A 232 -2.66 -71.64 51.53
C TRP A 232 -1.41 -72.20 50.84
N ASN A 233 -1.35 -72.03 49.52
CA ASN A 233 -0.23 -72.38 48.67
C ASN A 233 0.37 -71.12 48.03
N TRP A 234 1.66 -71.16 47.65
CA TRP A 234 2.35 -70.10 46.89
C TRP A 234 1.53 -69.56 45.71
N HIS A 235 0.76 -70.44 45.06
CA HIS A 235 -0.14 -70.12 43.96
C HIS A 235 -1.15 -69.00 44.31
N VAL A 236 -1.66 -68.91 45.54
CA VAL A 236 -2.60 -67.86 45.98
C VAL A 236 -1.97 -66.48 45.89
N ILE A 237 -0.72 -66.35 46.33
CA ILE A 237 0.04 -65.09 46.31
C ILE A 237 0.29 -64.69 44.86
N TYR A 238 0.73 -65.62 44.02
CA TYR A 238 0.99 -65.39 42.60
C TYR A 238 -0.26 -64.91 41.84
N TYR A 239 -1.40 -65.59 41.99
CA TYR A 239 -2.65 -65.19 41.33
C TYR A 239 -3.18 -63.84 41.83
N THR A 240 -3.07 -63.57 43.13
CA THR A 240 -3.46 -62.27 43.70
C THR A 240 -2.61 -61.14 43.15
N ALA A 241 -1.28 -61.33 43.07
CA ALA A 241 -0.36 -60.34 42.52
C ALA A 241 -0.67 -60.01 41.05
N ILE A 242 -0.96 -61.04 40.23
CA ILE A 242 -1.36 -60.84 38.83
C ILE A 242 -2.68 -60.07 38.73
N ARG A 243 -3.70 -60.45 39.52
CA ARG A 243 -5.01 -59.75 39.51
C ARG A 243 -4.85 -58.27 39.88
N ILE A 244 -4.09 -57.96 40.94
CA ILE A 244 -3.81 -56.58 41.35
C ILE A 244 -3.06 -55.83 40.25
N THR A 245 -2.07 -56.45 39.61
CA THR A 245 -1.30 -55.82 38.54
C THR A 245 -2.17 -55.49 37.34
N ILE A 246 -3.04 -56.42 36.91
CA ILE A 246 -3.97 -56.21 35.80
C ILE A 246 -4.99 -55.11 36.14
N ILE A 247 -5.61 -55.16 37.32
CA ILE A 247 -6.55 -54.12 37.78
C ILE A 247 -5.85 -52.76 37.82
N SER A 248 -4.63 -52.69 38.34
CA SER A 248 -3.86 -51.45 38.43
C SER A 248 -3.52 -50.90 37.05
N ALA A 249 -3.11 -51.76 36.11
CA ALA A 249 -2.81 -51.35 34.74
C ALA A 249 -4.05 -50.80 34.02
N VAL A 250 -5.19 -51.49 34.11
CA VAL A 250 -6.46 -51.02 33.52
C VAL A 250 -6.95 -49.74 34.20
N GLY A 251 -6.83 -49.65 35.52
CA GLY A 251 -7.14 -48.44 36.29
C GLY A 251 -6.27 -47.25 35.88
N ALA A 252 -4.97 -47.46 35.64
CA ALA A 252 -4.07 -46.42 35.17
C ALA A 252 -4.44 -45.91 33.77
N ILE A 253 -4.83 -46.80 32.85
CA ILE A 253 -5.34 -46.42 31.52
C ILE A 253 -6.62 -45.58 31.66
N GLY A 254 -7.54 -45.99 32.52
CA GLY A 254 -8.77 -45.23 32.76
C GLY A 254 -8.52 -43.84 33.36
N ALA A 255 -7.63 -43.76 34.35
CA ALA A 255 -7.22 -42.49 34.94
C ALA A 255 -6.57 -41.56 33.90
N PHE A 256 -5.73 -42.11 33.01
CA PHE A 256 -5.12 -41.37 31.91
C PHE A 256 -6.18 -40.82 30.93
N CYS A 257 -7.13 -41.66 30.49
CA CYS A 257 -8.21 -41.22 29.60
C CYS A 257 -9.05 -40.09 30.22
N LEU A 258 -9.40 -40.20 31.50
CA LEU A 258 -10.13 -39.17 32.24
C LEU A 258 -9.33 -37.86 32.37
N ARG A 259 -8.02 -37.95 32.61
CA ARG A 259 -7.14 -36.78 32.67
C ARG A 259 -7.12 -36.03 31.34
N ILE A 260 -6.96 -36.75 30.23
CA ILE A 260 -6.98 -36.15 28.89
C ILE A 260 -8.36 -35.56 28.55
N LEU A 261 -9.45 -36.22 28.94
CA LEU A 261 -10.80 -35.69 28.79
C LEU A 261 -10.99 -34.38 29.55
N ARG A 262 -10.55 -34.32 30.82
CA ARG A 262 -10.61 -33.11 31.66
C ARG A 262 -9.82 -31.96 31.04
N ALA A 263 -8.62 -32.24 30.52
CA ALA A 263 -7.80 -31.24 29.84
C ALA A 263 -8.52 -30.65 28.61
N ASN A 264 -9.10 -31.52 27.76
CA ASN A 264 -9.84 -31.08 26.58
C ASN A 264 -11.10 -30.27 26.93
N LEU A 265 -11.81 -30.63 28.00
CA LEU A 265 -12.94 -29.84 28.51
C LEU A 265 -12.51 -28.46 28.98
N HIS A 266 -11.37 -28.37 29.70
CA HIS A 266 -10.81 -27.10 30.15
C HIS A 266 -10.40 -26.20 28.98
N MET A 267 -9.72 -26.77 27.97
CA MET A 267 -9.37 -26.05 26.74
C MET A 267 -10.59 -25.56 25.97
N ARG A 268 -11.65 -26.36 25.89
CA ARG A 268 -12.92 -25.92 25.31
C ARG A 268 -13.51 -24.72 26.06
N GLN A 269 -13.52 -24.74 27.39
CA GLN A 269 -14.04 -23.63 28.19
C GLN A 269 -13.24 -22.33 27.97
N HIS A 270 -11.90 -22.42 27.95
CA HIS A 270 -11.05 -21.27 27.62
C HIS A 270 -11.31 -20.75 26.21
N ASN A 271 -11.42 -21.64 25.22
CA ASN A 271 -11.72 -21.25 23.84
C ASN A 271 -13.09 -20.57 23.72
N LEU A 272 -14.11 -21.08 24.43
CA LEU A 272 -15.43 -20.43 24.50
C LEU A 272 -15.37 -19.05 25.14
N HIS A 273 -14.56 -18.86 26.18
CA HIS A 273 -14.35 -17.55 26.78
C HIS A 273 -13.71 -16.57 25.78
N ARG A 274 -12.63 -16.99 25.09
CA ARG A 274 -11.98 -16.20 24.05
C ARG A 274 -12.91 -15.85 22.89
N LYS A 275 -13.75 -16.81 22.46
CA LYS A 275 -14.79 -16.58 21.44
C LYS A 275 -15.79 -15.52 21.89
N ARG A 276 -16.23 -15.55 23.16
CA ARG A 276 -17.14 -14.52 23.71
C ARG A 276 -16.46 -13.15 23.74
N LEU A 277 -15.20 -13.08 24.19
CA LEU A 277 -14.43 -11.83 24.18
C LEU A 277 -14.26 -11.28 22.76
N ALA A 278 -13.90 -12.12 21.79
CA ALA A 278 -13.78 -11.73 20.39
C ALA A 278 -15.12 -11.27 19.78
N ASN A 279 -16.24 -11.88 20.18
CA ASN A 279 -17.58 -11.42 19.78
C ASN A 279 -17.91 -10.05 20.37
N SER A 280 -17.57 -9.82 21.65
CA SER A 280 -17.80 -8.54 22.33
C SER A 280 -16.82 -7.44 21.90
N MET A 281 -15.66 -7.80 21.34
CA MET A 281 -14.64 -6.85 20.88
C MET A 281 -15.19 -5.89 19.82
N SER A 282 -16.00 -6.38 18.88
CA SER A 282 -16.64 -5.50 17.89
C SER A 282 -17.56 -4.47 18.55
N SER A 283 -18.37 -4.88 19.53
CA SER A 283 -19.25 -3.95 20.26
C SER A 283 -18.49 -2.95 21.14
N PHE A 284 -17.35 -3.34 21.72
CA PHE A 284 -16.51 -2.43 22.49
C PHE A 284 -15.79 -1.40 21.60
N ILE A 285 -15.31 -1.81 20.44
CA ILE A 285 -14.72 -0.90 19.44
C ILE A 285 -15.75 0.10 18.93
N GLU A 286 -16.99 -0.35 18.68
CA GLU A 286 -18.08 0.49 18.18
C GLU A 286 -18.62 1.48 19.23
N SER A 287 -18.48 1.16 20.52
CA SER A 287 -18.90 2.04 21.62
C SER A 287 -17.82 3.05 22.05
N ALA A 288 -16.57 2.88 21.62
CA ALA A 288 -15.48 3.81 21.92
C ALA A 288 -15.62 5.11 21.12
N THR A 289 -15.82 6.23 21.82
CA THR A 289 -16.03 7.57 21.23
C THR A 289 -14.74 8.25 20.80
N THR A 290 -13.61 7.90 21.43
CA THR A 290 -12.29 8.48 21.11
C THR A 290 -11.33 7.42 20.55
N PRO A 291 -10.41 7.79 19.65
CA PRO A 291 -9.38 6.87 19.15
C PRO A 291 -8.50 6.28 20.25
N GLU A 292 -8.13 7.07 21.25
CA GLU A 292 -7.24 6.64 22.34
C GLU A 292 -7.91 5.61 23.24
N GLN A 293 -9.19 5.80 23.58
CA GLN A 293 -9.96 4.80 24.34
C GLN A 293 -10.09 3.49 23.57
N ARG A 294 -10.26 3.57 22.25
CA ARG A 294 -10.37 2.40 21.38
C ARG A 294 -9.07 1.59 21.38
N ASP A 295 -7.92 2.25 21.28
CA ASP A 295 -6.61 1.59 21.26
C ASP A 295 -6.33 0.89 22.61
N ILE A 296 -6.65 1.52 23.75
CA ILE A 296 -6.53 0.91 25.08
C ILE A 296 -7.46 -0.30 25.23
N ILE A 297 -8.71 -0.19 24.76
CA ILE A 297 -9.67 -1.30 24.77
C ILE A 297 -9.17 -2.47 23.91
N LEU A 298 -8.64 -2.16 22.71
CA LEU A 298 -8.07 -3.16 21.81
C LEU A 298 -6.87 -3.85 22.46
N GLU A 299 -5.96 -3.11 23.07
CA GLU A 299 -4.78 -3.66 23.75
C GLU A 299 -5.17 -4.63 24.87
N HIS A 300 -6.07 -4.23 25.77
CA HIS A 300 -6.53 -5.11 26.85
C HIS A 300 -7.30 -6.34 26.33
N LEU A 301 -8.07 -6.19 25.24
CA LEU A 301 -8.77 -7.33 24.63
C LEU A 301 -7.81 -8.28 23.94
N VAL A 302 -6.78 -7.76 23.25
CA VAL A 302 -5.73 -8.58 22.63
C VAL A 302 -4.95 -9.31 23.71
N ASP A 303 -4.57 -8.66 24.79
CA ASP A 303 -3.87 -9.30 25.91
C ASP A 303 -4.74 -10.41 26.54
N ALA A 304 -6.02 -10.13 26.81
CA ALA A 304 -6.96 -11.12 27.34
C ALA A 304 -7.16 -12.34 26.41
N ILE A 305 -7.09 -12.14 25.09
CA ILE A 305 -7.19 -13.22 24.10
C ILE A 305 -5.86 -13.97 23.97
N ALA A 306 -4.74 -13.26 23.99
CA ALA A 306 -3.40 -13.80 23.78
C ALA A 306 -2.86 -14.56 25.00
N HIS A 307 -3.28 -14.20 26.22
CA HIS A 307 -2.84 -14.86 27.43
C HIS A 307 -3.26 -16.34 27.43
N PHE A 308 -2.29 -17.24 27.21
CA PHE A 308 -2.51 -18.68 27.18
C PHE A 308 -2.76 -19.20 28.60
N GLY A 309 -4.01 -19.56 28.87
CA GLY A 309 -4.37 -20.28 30.08
C GLY A 309 -3.64 -21.62 30.13
N THR A 310 -3.18 -22.01 31.33
CA THR A 310 -2.54 -23.31 31.54
C THR A 310 -3.48 -24.44 31.09
N SER A 311 -2.96 -25.38 30.29
CA SER A 311 -3.72 -26.46 29.64
C SER A 311 -4.50 -27.39 30.59
N GLY A 312 -4.36 -27.23 31.91
CA GLY A 312 -4.84 -28.16 32.93
C GLY A 312 -4.01 -29.45 33.01
N LEU A 313 -3.09 -29.68 32.06
CA LEU A 313 -2.15 -30.80 32.05
C LEU A 313 -0.87 -30.54 32.84
N LEU A 314 -0.52 -29.26 33.05
CA LEU A 314 0.77 -28.81 33.58
C LEU A 314 0.73 -28.34 35.03
N THR A 315 -0.43 -28.31 35.68
CA THR A 315 -0.51 -28.01 37.11
C THR A 315 -0.04 -29.23 37.90
N LYS A 316 1.24 -29.24 38.26
CA LYS A 316 1.83 -30.17 39.24
C LYS A 316 1.18 -30.09 40.63
N GLU A 317 0.22 -29.19 40.85
CA GLU A 317 -0.38 -28.91 42.16
C GLU A 317 -1.71 -29.64 42.42
N ASP A 318 -2.45 -30.08 41.39
CA ASP A 318 -3.80 -30.67 41.55
C ASP A 318 -3.84 -32.22 41.54
N ASP A 319 -2.74 -32.89 41.21
CA ASP A 319 -2.68 -34.36 41.09
C ASP A 319 -2.39 -35.10 42.42
N THR A 320 -2.44 -34.41 43.56
CA THR A 320 -2.21 -35.02 44.88
C THR A 320 -3.35 -35.97 45.32
N VAL A 321 -4.45 -36.07 44.57
CA VAL A 321 -5.64 -36.85 44.95
C VAL A 321 -5.58 -38.32 44.52
N ILE A 322 -4.71 -38.73 43.58
CA ILE A 322 -4.63 -40.14 43.13
C ILE A 322 -3.17 -40.62 43.13
N ASN A 323 -2.51 -40.55 44.28
CA ASN A 323 -1.23 -41.23 44.48
C ASN A 323 -1.45 -42.45 45.38
N PRO A 324 -1.53 -43.69 44.84
CA PRO A 324 -1.71 -44.92 45.63
C PRO A 324 -0.55 -45.22 46.61
N LYS A 325 0.51 -44.39 46.61
CA LYS A 325 1.53 -44.40 47.66
C LYS A 325 0.98 -44.03 49.04
N LEU A 326 -0.01 -43.14 49.13
CA LEU A 326 -0.58 -42.73 50.42
C LEU A 326 -1.43 -43.83 51.08
N THR A 327 -2.02 -44.75 50.31
CA THR A 327 -2.77 -45.88 50.87
C THR A 327 -1.86 -47.01 51.35
N ILE A 328 -0.75 -47.28 50.65
CA ILE A 328 0.23 -48.30 51.09
C ILE A 328 1.00 -47.82 52.33
N ASP A 329 1.46 -46.56 52.37
CA ASP A 329 2.20 -46.04 53.51
C ASP A 329 1.33 -45.94 54.78
N ASN A 330 0.04 -45.62 54.65
CA ASN A 330 -0.87 -45.60 55.80
C ASN A 330 -1.27 -47.01 56.27
N LEU A 331 -1.41 -47.99 55.37
CA LEU A 331 -1.62 -49.39 55.76
C LEU A 331 -0.40 -49.99 56.47
N VAL A 332 0.81 -49.71 55.97
CA VAL A 332 2.06 -50.14 56.61
C VAL A 332 2.24 -49.47 57.97
N ARG A 333 1.90 -48.19 58.12
CA ARG A 333 1.99 -47.45 59.39
C ARG A 333 0.96 -47.90 60.43
N THR A 334 -0.21 -48.35 59.99
CA THR A 334 -1.26 -48.87 60.90
C THR A 334 -0.97 -50.32 61.34
N LEU A 335 -0.31 -51.12 60.49
CA LEU A 335 0.13 -52.49 60.83
C LEU A 335 1.43 -52.55 61.64
N SER A 336 2.22 -51.47 61.67
CA SER A 336 3.51 -51.42 62.38
C SER A 336 3.44 -50.76 63.77
N GLN A 337 2.25 -50.37 64.26
CA GLN A 337 2.10 -50.00 65.67
C GLN A 337 1.96 -51.26 66.54
N PRO A 338 2.93 -51.58 67.42
CA PRO A 338 2.77 -52.66 68.38
C PRO A 338 1.68 -52.26 69.38
N SER A 339 0.75 -53.17 69.64
CA SER A 339 -0.25 -53.03 70.70
C SER A 339 0.47 -52.98 72.05
N GLY A 340 0.67 -51.76 72.55
CA GLY A 340 1.09 -51.52 73.92
C GLY A 340 -0.01 -52.00 74.85
N LYS A 341 0.21 -53.16 75.48
CA LYS A 341 -0.58 -53.71 76.58
C LYS A 341 -0.53 -52.73 77.77
N SER A 342 -1.67 -52.57 78.45
CA SER A 342 -1.76 -51.95 79.78
C SER A 342 -1.04 -52.78 80.84
#